data_AF-A0A7X4KLR1-F1
#
_entry.id   AF-A0A7X4KLR1-F1
#
_cell.length_a   1.000
_cell.length_b   1.000
_cell.length_c   1.000
_cell.angle_alpha   90.00
_cell.angle_beta   90.00
_cell.angle_gamma   90.00
#
_symmetry.space_group_name_H-M   'P 1'
#
loop_
_entity.id
_entity.type
_entity.pdbx_description
1 polymer ?
#
loop_
_entity_poly.entity_id
_entity_poly.type
_entity_poly.pdbx_seq_one_letter_code
_entity_poly.pdbx_strand_id
1 'polypeptide(L)'
;MDITPPRLVSFSMPSTLDLSAGARNLSLRVDARDETGGSGPGWAQVWMQQSLISPLGSSQAIMIGAPGSADPLSDGSASYVFPVGAATPPGVYRIYEVAVYDMAGNVKHYFDSDLAAMGFNTAVTITGGVADATAPELTGLVLPGVVDISGGAQQLSFTAHAQDGAGSGVAGVDLFFDRDFYLDTFTGPAVSIGGFVGGSDTFYDGTLNSAAYTGTLLAETGLGVYNLLSAVVTDQSGNAREYTAAQLAAMGINTRFEVRDGVPAEVPGDAPVSGPVPGPTVIQGGAGLDEVAYAEASTGFTLRKSGGGYLVTDGRGTSNTLVNVERVAFSDQTIALDADGNAGQAYRLYQAAFDRQPDLPGLGYWISHLDAGLALRDVAASFLGSQEFTRLYGAAQPNQQFVTELYHNVLHRNPEQAGLDFWVRALDNGAMRTQLLVDFSESAENMAQVIGSIEHGIAYIPY
;
A
#
# COMPACT_ATOMS: atom_id res chain seq x y z
N MET A 1 26.46 -48.69 3.71
CA MET A 1 25.73 -47.74 2.85
C MET A 1 24.72 -48.59 2.11
N ASP A 2 23.45 -48.28 2.29
CA ASP A 2 22.37 -48.98 1.59
C ASP A 2 22.34 -48.53 0.13
N ILE A 3 22.27 -49.51 -0.78
CA ILE A 3 22.25 -49.30 -2.24
C ILE A 3 21.09 -50.05 -2.91
N THR A 4 20.24 -50.71 -2.12
CA THR A 4 19.18 -51.58 -2.61
C THR A 4 17.84 -50.88 -2.45
N PRO A 5 17.07 -50.69 -3.53
CA PRO A 5 15.80 -50.01 -3.43
C PRO A 5 14.74 -50.91 -2.78
N PRO A 6 13.75 -50.31 -2.09
CA PRO A 6 12.65 -51.05 -1.50
C PRO A 6 11.71 -51.57 -2.59
N ARG A 7 10.92 -52.58 -2.25
CA ARG A 7 9.90 -53.16 -3.14
C ARG A 7 8.48 -52.82 -2.70
N LEU A 8 7.63 -52.53 -3.67
CA LEU A 8 6.19 -52.44 -3.49
C LEU A 8 5.62 -53.84 -3.18
N VAL A 9 4.82 -53.93 -2.12
CA VAL A 9 4.12 -55.16 -1.71
C VAL A 9 2.63 -55.07 -2.05
N SER A 10 2.02 -53.91 -1.83
CA SER A 10 0.60 -53.69 -2.11
C SER A 10 0.37 -52.23 -2.53
N PHE A 11 -0.57 -52.04 -3.44
CA PHE A 11 -1.11 -50.74 -3.80
C PHE A 11 -2.62 -50.82 -3.98
N SER A 12 -3.36 -49.86 -3.44
CA SER A 12 -4.80 -49.79 -3.64
C SER A 12 -5.32 -48.36 -3.79
N MET A 13 -6.35 -48.23 -4.62
CA MET A 13 -7.12 -47.02 -4.88
C MET A 13 -8.54 -47.40 -5.33
N PRO A 14 -9.56 -46.57 -5.07
CA PRO A 14 -10.91 -46.74 -5.62
C PRO A 14 -10.93 -46.89 -7.14
N SER A 15 -11.85 -47.71 -7.66
CA SER A 15 -12.09 -47.83 -9.10
C SER A 15 -12.97 -46.72 -9.66
N THR A 16 -13.73 -46.05 -8.79
CA THR A 16 -14.66 -44.96 -9.16
C THR A 16 -14.64 -43.85 -8.10
N LEU A 17 -14.81 -42.61 -8.54
CA LEU A 17 -15.02 -41.45 -7.67
C LEU A 17 -16.13 -40.57 -8.28
N ASP A 18 -17.18 -40.31 -7.51
CA ASP A 18 -18.32 -39.48 -7.95
C ASP A 18 -18.26 -38.09 -7.31
N LEU A 19 -18.11 -37.08 -8.16
CA LEU A 19 -17.99 -35.67 -7.80
C LEU A 19 -19.32 -34.89 -7.94
N SER A 20 -20.44 -35.57 -8.21
CA SER A 20 -21.75 -34.95 -8.44
C SER A 20 -22.24 -34.07 -7.27
N ALA A 21 -21.76 -34.33 -6.06
CA ALA A 21 -22.06 -33.55 -4.86
C ALA A 21 -20.81 -32.85 -4.30
N GLY A 22 -19.93 -32.39 -5.20
CA GLY A 22 -18.74 -31.59 -4.88
C GLY A 22 -17.45 -32.40 -4.76
N ALA A 23 -16.41 -31.77 -4.21
CA ALA A 23 -15.10 -32.38 -4.01
C ALA A 23 -15.19 -33.70 -3.20
N ARG A 24 -14.32 -34.65 -3.52
CA ARG A 24 -14.23 -35.96 -2.85
C ARG A 24 -12.79 -36.40 -2.65
N ASN A 25 -12.62 -37.29 -1.69
CA ASN A 25 -11.34 -37.82 -1.28
C ASN A 25 -11.02 -39.10 -2.05
N LEU A 26 -9.92 -39.11 -2.80
CA LEU A 26 -9.31 -40.30 -3.38
C LEU A 26 -8.36 -40.91 -2.34
N SER A 27 -8.76 -42.03 -1.75
CA SER A 27 -7.91 -42.75 -0.79
C SER A 27 -6.91 -43.65 -1.52
N LEU A 28 -5.63 -43.53 -1.17
CA LEU A 28 -4.56 -44.37 -1.66
C LEU A 28 -3.90 -45.09 -0.48
N ARG A 29 -3.44 -46.32 -0.70
CA ARG A 29 -2.63 -47.06 0.26
C ARG A 29 -1.47 -47.75 -0.45
N VAL A 30 -0.29 -47.66 0.15
CA VAL A 30 0.94 -48.30 -0.28
C VAL A 30 1.49 -49.14 0.87
N ASP A 31 1.83 -50.39 0.61
CA ASP A 31 2.65 -51.20 1.51
C ASP A 31 3.98 -51.52 0.80
N ALA A 32 5.10 -51.30 1.48
CA ALA A 32 6.44 -51.52 0.93
C ALA A 32 7.34 -52.25 1.92
N ARG A 33 8.38 -52.91 1.41
CA ARG A 33 9.37 -53.63 2.20
C ARG A 33 10.76 -53.39 1.63
N ASP A 34 11.72 -53.31 2.53
CA ASP A 34 13.13 -53.27 2.19
C ASP A 34 13.82 -54.59 2.61
N GLU A 35 15.03 -54.82 2.12
CA GLU A 35 15.83 -55.96 2.53
C GLU A 35 16.30 -55.85 3.99
N THR A 36 16.69 -56.99 4.56
CA THR A 36 17.13 -57.04 5.95
C THR A 36 18.46 -56.31 6.10
N GLY A 37 18.48 -55.19 6.83
CA GLY A 37 19.66 -54.33 7.00
C GLY A 37 19.70 -53.13 6.05
N GLY A 38 18.71 -53.00 5.16
CA GLY A 38 18.45 -51.77 4.40
C GLY A 38 17.89 -50.65 5.28
N SER A 39 17.81 -49.46 4.70
CA SER A 39 17.38 -48.22 5.37
C SER A 39 15.87 -48.15 5.60
N GLY A 40 15.10 -49.10 5.05
CA GLY A 40 13.67 -49.18 5.18
C GLY A 40 12.96 -48.27 4.18
N PRO A 41 11.68 -48.55 3.86
CA PRO A 41 10.93 -47.72 2.93
C PRO A 41 10.74 -46.31 3.51
N GLY A 42 11.03 -45.30 2.69
CA GLY A 42 10.98 -43.88 3.04
C GLY A 42 9.64 -43.25 2.68
N TRP A 43 9.30 -43.23 1.39
CA TRP A 43 8.04 -42.68 0.86
C TRP A 43 7.73 -43.26 -0.52
N ALA A 44 6.50 -43.02 -1.00
CA ALA A 44 6.11 -43.39 -2.35
C ALA A 44 5.57 -42.18 -3.12
N GLN A 45 5.68 -42.24 -4.44
CA GLN A 45 5.12 -41.25 -5.35
C GLN A 45 4.32 -41.94 -6.45
N VAL A 46 3.07 -41.52 -6.62
CA VAL A 46 2.14 -42.02 -7.63
C VAL A 46 1.99 -40.97 -8.72
N TRP A 47 2.37 -41.31 -9.95
CA TRP A 47 2.21 -40.47 -11.13
C TRP A 47 0.98 -40.89 -11.92
N MET A 48 0.13 -39.94 -12.25
CA MET A 48 -1.06 -40.10 -13.07
C MET A 48 -0.76 -39.68 -14.52
N GLN A 49 -1.34 -40.36 -15.51
CA GLN A 49 -1.22 -40.01 -16.93
C GLN A 49 -1.89 -38.67 -17.27
N GLN A 50 -2.83 -38.23 -16.43
CA GLN A 50 -3.54 -36.96 -16.56
C GLN A 50 -3.74 -36.33 -15.19
N SER A 51 -3.79 -35.01 -15.15
CA SER A 51 -3.87 -34.24 -13.91
C SER A 51 -5.22 -34.37 -13.24
N LEU A 52 -5.21 -34.63 -11.94
CA LEU A 52 -6.37 -34.41 -11.09
C LEU A 52 -6.35 -32.97 -10.59
N ILE A 53 -7.51 -32.35 -10.48
CA ILE A 53 -7.62 -31.00 -9.92
C ILE A 53 -7.84 -31.14 -8.41
N SER A 54 -6.94 -30.56 -7.62
CA SER A 54 -7.06 -30.47 -6.17
C SER A 54 -7.17 -29.01 -5.74
N PRO A 55 -7.61 -28.74 -4.50
CA PRO A 55 -7.56 -27.39 -3.95
C PRO A 55 -6.16 -26.75 -4.01
N LEU A 56 -5.08 -27.52 -4.01
CA LEU A 56 -3.72 -26.98 -4.01
C LEU A 56 -3.11 -26.84 -5.41
N GLY A 57 -3.79 -27.30 -6.46
CA GLY A 57 -3.13 -27.52 -7.74
C GLY A 57 -3.83 -28.53 -8.61
N SER A 58 -3.76 -28.31 -9.92
CA SER A 58 -3.66 -29.44 -10.86
C SER A 58 -2.41 -30.26 -10.50
N SER A 59 -2.59 -31.55 -10.18
CA SER A 59 -1.49 -32.45 -9.85
C SER A 59 -1.53 -33.73 -10.66
N GLN A 60 -0.36 -34.10 -11.18
CA GLN A 60 -0.10 -35.42 -11.77
C GLN A 60 0.67 -36.33 -10.81
N ALA A 61 1.15 -35.82 -9.68
CA ALA A 61 2.02 -36.55 -8.78
C ALA A 61 1.49 -36.48 -7.34
N ILE A 62 1.25 -37.64 -6.74
CA ILE A 62 0.73 -37.77 -5.38
C ILE A 62 1.80 -38.44 -4.52
N MET A 63 2.32 -37.70 -3.54
CA MET A 63 3.28 -38.23 -2.57
C MET A 63 2.53 -38.90 -1.40
N ILE A 64 3.02 -40.07 -0.97
CA ILE A 64 2.41 -40.89 0.09
C ILE A 64 3.47 -41.26 1.11
N GLY A 65 3.16 -41.07 2.39
CA GLY A 65 3.98 -41.53 3.50
C GLY A 65 5.33 -40.82 3.64
N ALA A 66 5.41 -39.54 3.28
CA ALA A 66 6.61 -38.73 3.46
C ALA A 66 7.13 -38.78 4.92
N PRO A 67 8.45 -38.71 5.16
CA PRO A 67 8.99 -38.61 6.51
C PRO A 67 8.37 -37.46 7.29
N GLY A 68 7.89 -37.74 8.51
CA GLY A 68 7.22 -36.74 9.36
C GLY A 68 5.75 -36.45 9.01
N SER A 69 5.19 -37.11 7.99
CA SER A 69 3.75 -37.06 7.73
C SER A 69 2.94 -37.79 8.81
N ALA A 70 1.61 -37.63 8.79
CA ALA A 70 0.71 -38.27 9.75
C ALA A 70 0.73 -39.82 9.68
N ASP A 71 1.08 -40.38 8.53
CA ASP A 71 1.14 -41.82 8.27
C ASP A 71 2.37 -42.14 7.40
N PRO A 72 3.60 -42.08 7.97
CA PRO A 72 4.84 -42.22 7.22
C PRO A 72 5.08 -43.68 6.80
N LEU A 73 5.65 -43.89 5.61
CA LEU A 73 5.85 -45.24 5.06
C LEU A 73 6.93 -46.05 5.81
N SER A 74 7.64 -45.43 6.76
CA SER A 74 8.75 -46.03 7.51
C SER A 74 8.39 -47.30 8.29
N ASP A 75 7.12 -47.52 8.63
CA ASP A 75 6.66 -48.76 9.27
C ASP A 75 6.27 -49.86 8.25
N GLY A 76 6.43 -49.56 6.96
CA GLY A 76 6.14 -50.43 5.83
C GLY A 76 4.73 -50.30 5.27
N SER A 77 3.91 -49.37 5.75
CA SER A 77 2.55 -49.11 5.29
C SER A 77 2.25 -47.61 5.36
N ALA A 78 1.68 -47.03 4.32
CA ALA A 78 1.16 -45.67 4.40
C ALA A 78 -0.15 -45.54 3.62
N SER A 79 -1.01 -44.69 4.14
CA SER A 79 -2.24 -44.25 3.49
C SER A 79 -2.21 -42.73 3.30
N TYR A 80 -2.81 -42.30 2.21
CA TYR A 80 -2.96 -40.89 1.93
C TYR A 80 -4.32 -40.63 1.30
N VAL A 81 -4.91 -39.51 1.65
CA VAL A 81 -6.18 -39.07 1.12
C VAL A 81 -5.93 -37.84 0.27
N PHE A 82 -6.04 -38.01 -1.04
CA PHE A 82 -5.88 -36.93 -2.00
C PHE A 82 -7.23 -36.28 -2.30
N PRO A 83 -7.45 -34.98 -1.99
CA PRO A 83 -8.69 -34.30 -2.32
C PRO A 83 -8.78 -34.02 -3.83
N VAL A 84 -9.85 -34.50 -4.46
CA VAL A 84 -10.18 -34.28 -5.87
C VAL A 84 -11.36 -33.30 -5.94
N GLY A 85 -11.13 -32.15 -6.56
CA GLY A 85 -12.11 -31.08 -6.76
C GLY A 85 -13.13 -31.42 -7.85
N ALA A 86 -14.34 -30.86 -7.71
CA ALA A 86 -15.47 -31.08 -8.62
C ALA A 86 -15.22 -30.61 -10.06
N ALA A 87 -14.23 -29.73 -10.25
CA ALA A 87 -13.79 -29.27 -11.55
C ALA A 87 -13.07 -30.35 -12.38
N THR A 88 -12.67 -31.47 -11.76
CA THR A 88 -12.01 -32.57 -12.47
C THR A 88 -12.97 -33.19 -13.49
N PRO A 89 -12.66 -33.16 -14.80
CA PRO A 89 -13.56 -33.68 -15.83
C PRO A 89 -13.86 -35.19 -15.65
N PRO A 90 -15.08 -35.65 -16.01
CA PRO A 90 -15.38 -37.08 -16.01
C PRO A 90 -14.48 -37.83 -17.00
N GLY A 91 -13.97 -38.99 -16.60
CA GLY A 91 -13.04 -39.76 -17.41
C GLY A 91 -12.33 -40.87 -16.65
N VAL A 92 -11.49 -41.63 -17.36
CA VAL A 92 -10.69 -42.71 -16.76
C VAL A 92 -9.27 -42.20 -16.51
N TYR A 93 -8.92 -41.98 -15.25
CA TYR A 93 -7.61 -41.50 -14.80
C TYR A 93 -6.72 -42.69 -14.48
N ARG A 94 -5.65 -42.85 -15.25
CA ARG A 94 -4.73 -44.00 -15.16
C ARG A 94 -3.44 -43.61 -14.46
N ILE A 95 -2.87 -44.55 -13.74
CA ILE A 95 -1.51 -44.46 -13.22
C ILE A 95 -0.53 -44.62 -14.37
N TYR A 96 0.44 -43.72 -14.44
CA TYR A 96 1.64 -43.85 -15.26
C TYR A 96 2.71 -44.66 -14.51
N GLU A 97 2.93 -44.34 -13.24
CA GLU A 97 4.03 -44.91 -12.45
C GLU A 97 3.74 -44.86 -10.93
N VAL A 98 4.25 -45.85 -10.19
CA VAL A 98 4.43 -45.77 -8.74
C VAL A 98 5.92 -45.96 -8.44
N ALA A 99 6.56 -44.96 -7.85
CA ALA A 99 7.93 -45.03 -7.36
C ALA A 99 7.94 -45.20 -5.84
N VAL A 100 8.77 -46.11 -5.32
CA VAL A 100 8.99 -46.29 -3.88
C VAL A 100 10.45 -46.02 -3.57
N TYR A 101 10.69 -45.11 -2.64
CA TYR A 101 12.01 -44.67 -2.18
C TYR A 101 12.31 -45.26 -0.81
N ASP A 102 13.56 -45.56 -0.51
CA ASP A 102 14.02 -45.83 0.86
C ASP A 102 14.51 -44.53 1.55
N MET A 103 14.97 -44.64 2.80
CA MET A 103 15.54 -43.51 3.54
C MET A 103 16.96 -43.11 3.07
N ALA A 104 17.63 -43.94 2.29
CA ALA A 104 18.93 -43.67 1.69
C ALA A 104 18.82 -42.99 0.30
N GLY A 105 17.61 -42.88 -0.26
CA GLY A 105 17.31 -42.29 -1.56
C GLY A 105 17.33 -43.27 -2.74
N ASN A 106 17.47 -44.58 -2.52
CA ASN A 106 17.34 -45.56 -3.59
C ASN A 106 15.86 -45.74 -3.95
N VAL A 107 15.58 -45.94 -5.24
CA VAL A 107 14.20 -45.95 -5.76
C VAL A 107 13.92 -47.17 -6.62
N LYS A 108 12.72 -47.72 -6.50
CA LYS A 108 12.15 -48.68 -7.46
C LYS A 108 10.92 -48.10 -8.12
N HIS A 109 10.94 -48.06 -9.45
CA HIS A 109 9.84 -47.62 -10.29
C HIS A 109 9.00 -48.82 -10.75
N TYR A 110 7.67 -48.67 -10.70
CA TYR A 110 6.68 -49.62 -11.18
C TYR A 110 5.76 -48.90 -12.17
N PHE A 111 5.84 -49.26 -13.45
CA PHE A 111 4.97 -48.66 -14.47
C PHE A 111 3.61 -49.39 -14.52
N ASP A 112 2.67 -48.84 -15.27
CA ASP A 112 1.31 -49.37 -15.43
C ASP A 112 1.27 -50.89 -15.72
N SER A 113 2.15 -51.39 -16.58
CA SER A 113 2.25 -52.81 -16.92
C SER A 113 2.72 -53.67 -15.74
N ASP A 114 3.67 -53.18 -14.93
CA ASP A 114 4.19 -53.89 -13.77
C ASP A 114 3.10 -54.01 -12.70
N LEU A 115 2.41 -52.89 -12.42
CA LEU A 115 1.33 -52.82 -11.45
C LEU A 115 0.14 -53.70 -11.84
N ALA A 116 -0.22 -53.70 -13.12
CA ALA A 116 -1.26 -54.58 -13.66
C ALA A 116 -0.88 -56.06 -13.57
N ALA A 117 0.39 -56.41 -13.86
CA ALA A 117 0.89 -57.78 -13.71
C ALA A 117 0.92 -58.23 -12.24
N MET A 118 1.09 -57.30 -11.31
CA MET A 118 0.96 -57.53 -9.86
C MET A 118 -0.50 -57.59 -9.39
N GLY A 119 -1.47 -57.31 -10.27
CA GLY A 119 -2.90 -57.40 -9.98
C GLY A 119 -3.48 -56.18 -9.25
N PHE A 120 -2.77 -55.05 -9.24
CA PHE A 120 -3.25 -53.82 -8.60
C PHE A 120 -4.16 -53.01 -9.51
N ASN A 121 -5.11 -52.28 -8.91
CA ASN A 121 -5.93 -51.33 -9.65
C ASN A 121 -5.06 -50.15 -10.12
N THR A 122 -5.03 -49.89 -11.41
CA THR A 122 -4.22 -48.82 -12.04
C THR A 122 -5.05 -47.67 -12.58
N ALA A 123 -6.36 -47.61 -12.28
CA ALA A 123 -7.21 -46.53 -12.74
C ALA A 123 -8.37 -46.20 -11.79
N VAL A 124 -8.80 -44.95 -11.81
CA VAL A 124 -10.05 -44.48 -11.21
C VAL A 124 -10.91 -43.84 -12.30
N THR A 125 -12.18 -44.19 -12.32
CA THR A 125 -13.17 -43.52 -13.18
C THR A 125 -13.81 -42.37 -12.41
N ILE A 126 -13.59 -41.15 -12.86
CA ILE A 126 -14.22 -39.94 -12.33
C ILE A 126 -15.58 -39.76 -13.01
N THR A 127 -16.61 -39.49 -12.22
CA THR A 127 -17.98 -39.21 -12.67
C THR A 127 -18.53 -37.97 -11.97
N GLY A 128 -19.58 -37.35 -12.52
CA GLY A 128 -20.26 -36.21 -11.88
C GLY A 128 -19.49 -34.89 -11.84
N GLY A 129 -18.19 -34.88 -12.16
CA GLY A 129 -17.40 -33.67 -12.29
C GLY A 129 -17.77 -32.84 -13.53
N VAL A 130 -17.42 -31.56 -13.50
CA VAL A 130 -17.69 -30.62 -14.61
C VAL A 130 -16.41 -29.86 -14.87
N ALA A 131 -15.90 -29.90 -16.11
CA ALA A 131 -14.73 -29.12 -16.48
C ALA A 131 -14.99 -27.63 -16.26
N ASP A 132 -14.06 -26.96 -15.60
CA ASP A 132 -14.11 -25.52 -15.43
C ASP A 132 -13.42 -24.82 -16.61
N ALA A 133 -14.13 -23.86 -17.20
CA ALA A 133 -13.67 -23.03 -18.30
C ALA A 133 -13.80 -21.53 -17.98
N THR A 134 -14.12 -21.20 -16.73
CA THR A 134 -14.35 -19.83 -16.28
C THR A 134 -13.05 -19.29 -15.74
N ALA A 135 -12.57 -18.17 -16.28
CA ALA A 135 -11.39 -17.53 -15.71
C ALA A 135 -11.73 -16.88 -14.35
N PRO A 136 -10.80 -16.92 -13.38
CA PRO A 136 -10.99 -16.30 -12.07
C PRO A 136 -10.99 -14.76 -12.17
N GLU A 137 -11.47 -14.11 -11.12
CA GLU A 137 -11.50 -12.65 -11.02
C GLU A 137 -10.64 -12.14 -9.87
N LEU A 138 -9.78 -11.16 -10.17
CA LEU A 138 -9.13 -10.34 -9.15
C LEU A 138 -10.16 -9.42 -8.51
N THR A 139 -10.22 -9.41 -7.19
CA THR A 139 -11.13 -8.56 -6.40
C THR A 139 -10.38 -7.50 -5.59
N GLY A 140 -9.08 -7.68 -5.38
CA GLY A 140 -8.23 -6.69 -4.72
C GLY A 140 -6.75 -7.04 -4.87
N LEU A 141 -5.90 -6.02 -4.78
CA LEU A 141 -4.45 -6.19 -4.78
C LEU A 141 -3.82 -5.06 -3.95
N VAL A 142 -2.92 -5.45 -3.06
CA VAL A 142 -2.19 -4.55 -2.18
C VAL A 142 -0.70 -4.71 -2.48
N LEU A 143 -0.10 -3.64 -2.98
CA LEU A 143 1.35 -3.49 -3.13
C LEU A 143 1.91 -2.76 -1.91
N PRO A 144 3.21 -2.93 -1.59
CA PRO A 144 3.88 -2.07 -0.63
C PRO A 144 3.85 -0.61 -1.12
N GLY A 145 3.83 0.35 -0.21
CA GLY A 145 3.87 1.77 -0.59
C GLY A 145 5.30 2.21 -0.91
N VAL A 146 6.11 2.33 0.14
CA VAL A 146 7.53 2.67 0.08
C VAL A 146 8.31 1.62 0.87
N VAL A 147 9.42 1.15 0.33
CA VAL A 147 10.36 0.21 0.95
C VAL A 147 11.71 0.92 1.12
N ASP A 148 12.14 1.12 2.37
CA ASP A 148 13.38 1.84 2.70
C ASP A 148 14.51 0.88 3.08
N ILE A 149 15.43 0.66 2.15
CA ILE A 149 16.60 -0.25 2.26
C ILE A 149 17.85 0.39 2.91
N SER A 150 17.76 1.58 3.51
CA SER A 150 18.90 2.17 4.25
C SER A 150 19.40 1.35 5.42
N GLY A 151 18.50 0.61 6.06
CA GLY A 151 18.84 -0.33 7.11
C GLY A 151 19.45 -1.65 6.59
N GLY A 152 19.70 -1.75 5.28
CA GLY A 152 19.93 -3.00 4.58
C GLY A 152 18.63 -3.64 4.08
N ALA A 153 18.69 -4.92 3.76
CA ALA A 153 17.59 -5.66 3.16
C ALA A 153 16.30 -5.57 4.00
N GLN A 154 15.17 -5.32 3.34
CA GLN A 154 13.88 -5.06 4.00
C GLN A 154 12.84 -6.10 3.64
N GLN A 155 11.90 -6.35 4.54
CA GLN A 155 10.73 -7.15 4.21
C GLN A 155 9.77 -6.36 3.32
N LEU A 156 9.25 -7.00 2.29
CA LEU A 156 8.12 -6.51 1.50
C LEU A 156 7.05 -7.58 1.41
N SER A 157 5.81 -7.15 1.20
CA SER A 157 4.68 -8.07 1.00
C SER A 157 3.77 -7.57 -0.11
N PHE A 158 3.25 -8.51 -0.89
CA PHE A 158 2.17 -8.31 -1.85
C PHE A 158 0.99 -9.18 -1.42
N THR A 159 -0.21 -8.63 -1.37
CA THR A 159 -1.41 -9.37 -1.00
C THR A 159 -2.43 -9.27 -2.12
N ALA A 160 -2.88 -10.41 -2.63
CA ALA A 160 -3.91 -10.48 -3.66
C ALA A 160 -5.20 -11.08 -3.09
N HIS A 161 -6.33 -10.51 -3.52
CA HIS A 161 -7.65 -11.06 -3.31
C HIS A 161 -8.24 -11.45 -4.65
N ALA A 162 -8.71 -12.68 -4.75
CA ALA A 162 -9.27 -13.22 -5.99
C ALA A 162 -10.32 -14.28 -5.69
N GLN A 163 -11.28 -14.42 -6.59
CA GLN A 163 -12.36 -15.39 -6.45
C GLN A 163 -12.60 -16.10 -7.78
N ASP A 164 -13.08 -17.33 -7.68
CA ASP A 164 -13.47 -18.14 -8.84
C ASP A 164 -14.77 -18.88 -8.53
N GLY A 165 -15.84 -18.09 -8.40
CA GLY A 165 -17.16 -18.44 -7.85
C GLY A 165 -17.47 -19.93 -7.73
N ALA A 166 -18.02 -20.53 -8.79
CA ALA A 166 -18.35 -21.97 -8.85
C ALA A 166 -17.31 -22.77 -9.65
N GLY A 167 -16.15 -22.17 -9.91
CA GLY A 167 -15.06 -22.76 -10.69
C GLY A 167 -14.19 -23.70 -9.86
N SER A 168 -12.97 -23.89 -10.33
CA SER A 168 -11.94 -24.75 -9.76
C SER A 168 -11.17 -24.10 -8.61
N GLY A 169 -11.39 -22.82 -8.40
CA GLY A 169 -10.79 -22.00 -7.36
C GLY A 169 -9.44 -21.41 -7.81
N VAL A 170 -8.98 -20.35 -7.13
CA VAL A 170 -7.81 -19.57 -7.57
C VAL A 170 -6.49 -20.29 -7.28
N ALA A 171 -5.70 -20.60 -8.30
CA ALA A 171 -4.38 -21.19 -8.15
C ALA A 171 -3.30 -20.17 -7.78
N GLY A 172 -3.38 -18.95 -8.29
CA GLY A 172 -2.40 -17.92 -7.99
C GLY A 172 -2.59 -16.62 -8.75
N VAL A 173 -1.76 -15.64 -8.40
CA VAL A 173 -1.69 -14.32 -9.06
C VAL A 173 -0.25 -13.99 -9.38
N ASP A 174 0.04 -13.78 -10.66
CA ASP A 174 1.34 -13.32 -11.13
C ASP A 174 1.30 -11.82 -11.38
N LEU A 175 2.26 -11.09 -10.82
CA LEU A 175 2.44 -9.65 -10.98
C LEU A 175 3.64 -9.39 -11.87
N PHE A 176 3.51 -8.49 -12.85
CA PHE A 176 4.58 -8.12 -13.77
C PHE A 176 4.89 -6.63 -13.68
N PHE A 177 6.15 -6.29 -13.43
CA PHE A 177 6.63 -4.92 -13.23
C PHE A 177 7.48 -4.42 -14.41
N ASP A 178 7.68 -3.12 -14.46
CA ASP A 178 8.44 -2.43 -15.52
C ASP A 178 9.97 -2.57 -15.42
N ARG A 179 10.47 -3.17 -14.32
CA ARG A 179 11.89 -3.39 -14.07
C ARG A 179 12.12 -4.47 -13.01
N ASP A 180 13.35 -4.98 -13.01
CA ASP A 180 13.80 -6.03 -12.08
C ASP A 180 14.02 -5.49 -10.67
N PHE A 181 13.65 -6.30 -9.68
CA PHE A 181 14.04 -6.13 -8.28
C PHE A 181 14.58 -7.44 -7.72
N TYR A 182 15.33 -7.33 -6.62
CA TYR A 182 16.10 -8.44 -6.06
C TYR A 182 15.46 -8.88 -4.75
N LEU A 183 14.90 -10.07 -4.72
CA LEU A 183 14.38 -10.73 -3.53
C LEU A 183 15.34 -11.84 -3.10
N ASP A 184 15.35 -12.16 -1.82
CA ASP A 184 16.05 -13.32 -1.27
C ASP A 184 15.63 -14.66 -1.92
N THR A 185 14.39 -14.77 -2.38
CA THR A 185 13.88 -15.98 -3.03
C THR A 185 14.01 -15.99 -4.56
N PHE A 186 14.15 -14.82 -5.21
CA PHE A 186 14.12 -14.69 -6.67
C PHE A 186 14.63 -13.32 -7.15
N THR A 187 15.07 -13.23 -8.41
CA THR A 187 15.44 -11.95 -9.05
C THR A 187 14.75 -11.82 -10.39
N GLY A 188 14.04 -10.70 -10.60
CA GLY A 188 13.39 -10.39 -11.87
C GLY A 188 12.24 -9.39 -11.73
N PRO A 189 11.46 -9.19 -12.80
CA PRO A 189 10.39 -8.19 -12.82
C PRO A 189 9.04 -8.79 -12.43
N ALA A 190 8.99 -10.03 -11.93
CA ALA A 190 7.75 -10.74 -11.68
C ALA A 190 7.69 -11.35 -10.29
N VAL A 191 6.50 -11.35 -9.69
CA VAL A 191 6.20 -11.98 -8.40
C VAL A 191 4.97 -12.84 -8.52
N SER A 192 5.05 -14.09 -8.05
CA SER A 192 3.94 -15.03 -7.99
C SER A 192 3.40 -15.13 -6.57
N ILE A 193 2.09 -14.93 -6.41
CA ILE A 193 1.35 -15.06 -5.15
C ILE A 193 0.52 -16.34 -5.19
N GLY A 194 0.63 -17.16 -4.15
CA GLY A 194 -0.24 -18.33 -3.94
C GLY A 194 0.01 -19.54 -4.85
N GLY A 195 0.99 -19.49 -5.76
CA GLY A 195 1.13 -20.44 -6.87
C GLY A 195 2.03 -21.67 -6.68
N PHE A 196 2.54 -21.98 -5.47
CA PHE A 196 3.44 -23.12 -5.28
C PHE A 196 3.12 -23.98 -4.06
N VAL A 197 3.18 -25.29 -4.27
CA VAL A 197 3.25 -26.29 -3.19
C VAL A 197 4.49 -25.98 -2.34
N GLY A 198 4.27 -25.51 -1.11
CA GLY A 198 5.32 -25.11 -0.18
C GLY A 198 5.42 -23.60 0.10
N GLY A 199 4.60 -22.76 -0.54
CA GLY A 199 4.42 -21.35 -0.15
C GLY A 199 3.74 -21.23 1.22
N SER A 200 4.09 -20.19 1.99
CA SER A 200 3.58 -20.00 3.36
C SER A 200 2.12 -19.55 3.43
N ASP A 201 1.57 -19.02 2.34
CA ASP A 201 0.20 -18.48 2.25
C ASP A 201 -0.37 -18.80 0.85
N THR A 202 -1.57 -19.39 0.84
CA THR A 202 -2.26 -19.87 -0.37
C THR A 202 -3.73 -19.49 -0.29
N PHE A 203 -4.42 -19.36 -1.43
CA PHE A 203 -5.85 -19.05 -1.51
C PHE A 203 -6.78 -20.12 -0.88
N TYR A 204 -6.21 -21.18 -0.27
CA TYR A 204 -6.88 -22.33 0.31
C TYR A 204 -6.50 -22.60 1.77
N ASP A 205 -5.77 -21.69 2.42
CA ASP A 205 -5.29 -21.89 3.79
C ASP A 205 -6.36 -21.61 4.88
N GLY A 206 -7.59 -21.29 4.47
CA GLY A 206 -8.71 -20.93 5.35
C GLY A 206 -8.98 -19.42 5.40
N THR A 207 -8.09 -18.59 4.86
CA THR A 207 -8.34 -17.17 4.61
C THR A 207 -9.08 -17.05 3.28
N LEU A 208 -10.40 -16.82 3.36
CA LEU A 208 -11.27 -16.75 2.18
C LEU A 208 -10.72 -15.76 1.13
N ASN A 209 -10.40 -16.29 -0.06
CA ASN A 209 -10.12 -15.51 -1.27
C ASN A 209 -8.92 -14.56 -1.17
N SER A 210 -7.91 -14.89 -0.36
CA SER A 210 -6.72 -14.07 -0.17
C SER A 210 -5.46 -14.92 -0.14
N ALA A 211 -4.35 -14.38 -0.65
CA ALA A 211 -3.01 -14.90 -0.40
C ALA A 211 -1.98 -13.77 -0.46
N ALA A 212 -0.87 -13.93 0.24
CA ALA A 212 0.25 -13.00 0.23
C ALA A 212 1.57 -13.66 -0.13
N TYR A 213 2.38 -12.93 -0.89
CA TYR A 213 3.81 -13.20 -0.98
C TYR A 213 4.52 -12.29 0.03
N THR A 214 5.47 -12.83 0.78
CA THR A 214 6.37 -12.06 1.63
C THR A 214 7.79 -12.49 1.36
N GLY A 215 8.67 -11.53 1.09
CA GLY A 215 10.08 -11.77 0.81
C GLY A 215 10.94 -10.64 1.36
N THR A 216 12.25 -10.80 1.25
CA THR A 216 13.21 -9.77 1.64
C THR A 216 13.79 -9.10 0.41
N LEU A 217 13.48 -7.83 0.21
CA LEU A 217 14.06 -6.95 -0.79
C LEU A 217 15.52 -6.69 -0.44
N LEU A 218 16.42 -7.09 -1.34
CA LEU A 218 17.85 -6.94 -1.15
C LEU A 218 18.31 -5.53 -1.55
N ALA A 219 19.42 -5.09 -0.94
CA ALA A 219 19.95 -3.74 -1.11
C ALA A 219 20.46 -3.45 -2.55
N GLU A 220 20.68 -4.49 -3.34
CA GLU A 220 21.04 -4.43 -4.76
C GLU A 220 19.88 -3.94 -5.64
N THR A 221 18.66 -3.86 -5.10
CA THR A 221 17.49 -3.33 -5.81
C THR A 221 17.67 -1.85 -6.11
N GLY A 222 17.53 -1.49 -7.39
CA GLY A 222 17.65 -0.10 -7.83
C GLY A 222 16.61 0.81 -7.16
N LEU A 223 17.01 2.03 -6.82
CA LEU A 223 16.10 3.00 -6.21
C LEU A 223 15.07 3.53 -7.22
N GLY A 224 13.94 4.00 -6.70
CA GLY A 224 12.88 4.64 -7.46
C GLY A 224 11.61 3.81 -7.54
N VAL A 225 10.74 4.20 -8.48
CA VAL A 225 9.39 3.67 -8.61
C VAL A 225 9.37 2.44 -9.50
N TYR A 226 8.66 1.41 -9.04
CA TYR A 226 8.37 0.15 -9.72
C TYR A 226 6.89 0.13 -10.09
N ASN A 227 6.59 0.15 -11.38
CA ASN A 227 5.23 0.18 -11.89
C ASN A 227 4.77 -1.23 -12.25
N LEU A 228 3.61 -1.63 -11.73
CA LEU A 228 2.92 -2.83 -12.14
C LEU A 228 2.34 -2.62 -13.54
N LEU A 229 2.77 -3.44 -14.49
CA LEU A 229 2.31 -3.44 -15.88
C LEU A 229 1.03 -4.25 -16.05
N SER A 230 1.00 -5.44 -15.44
CA SER A 230 -0.17 -6.32 -15.45
C SER A 230 -0.18 -7.27 -14.27
N ALA A 231 -1.37 -7.81 -13.99
CA ALA A 231 -1.58 -8.93 -13.08
C ALA A 231 -2.35 -10.04 -13.80
N VAL A 232 -1.93 -11.29 -13.65
CA VAL A 232 -2.60 -12.46 -14.23
C VAL A 232 -3.08 -13.34 -13.09
N VAL A 233 -4.40 -13.54 -13.01
CA VAL A 233 -5.01 -14.47 -12.05
C VAL A 233 -5.29 -15.78 -12.78
N THR A 234 -4.86 -16.91 -12.22
CA THR A 234 -5.03 -18.24 -12.80
C THR A 234 -5.76 -19.16 -11.81
N ASP A 235 -6.67 -19.99 -12.31
CA ASP A 235 -7.40 -20.99 -11.51
C ASP A 235 -6.68 -22.35 -11.52
N GLN A 236 -7.22 -23.33 -10.78
CA GLN A 236 -6.65 -24.68 -10.68
C GLN A 236 -6.81 -25.52 -11.96
N SER A 237 -7.65 -25.09 -12.89
CA SER A 237 -7.85 -25.71 -14.21
C SER A 237 -6.97 -25.08 -15.30
N GLY A 238 -6.26 -24.00 -14.98
CA GLY A 238 -5.42 -23.22 -15.90
C GLY A 238 -6.16 -22.15 -16.69
N ASN A 239 -7.41 -21.84 -16.38
CA ASN A 239 -8.06 -20.66 -16.95
C ASN A 239 -7.48 -19.40 -16.29
N ALA A 240 -7.21 -18.39 -17.09
CA ALA A 240 -6.53 -17.19 -16.62
C ALA A 240 -7.22 -15.92 -17.10
N ARG A 241 -7.11 -14.87 -16.28
CA ARG A 241 -7.54 -13.52 -16.62
C ARG A 241 -6.41 -12.54 -16.36
N GLU A 242 -6.06 -11.79 -17.41
CA GLU A 242 -5.10 -10.71 -17.32
C GLU A 242 -5.79 -9.37 -17.08
N TYR A 243 -5.20 -8.58 -16.20
CA TYR A 243 -5.57 -7.22 -15.89
C TYR A 243 -4.41 -6.29 -16.23
N THR A 244 -4.65 -5.36 -17.15
CA THR A 244 -3.70 -4.27 -17.45
C THR A 244 -3.64 -3.28 -16.28
N ALA A 245 -2.54 -2.53 -16.16
CA ALA A 245 -2.41 -1.45 -15.19
C ALA A 245 -3.61 -0.47 -15.19
N ALA A 246 -4.15 -0.14 -16.36
CA ALA A 246 -5.31 0.75 -16.47
C ALA A 246 -6.60 0.13 -15.89
N GLN A 247 -6.81 -1.17 -16.08
CA GLN A 247 -7.95 -1.89 -15.50
C GLN A 247 -7.82 -2.01 -13.99
N LEU A 248 -6.61 -2.29 -13.49
CA LEU A 248 -6.33 -2.32 -12.06
C LEU A 248 -6.56 -0.94 -11.41
N ALA A 249 -6.07 0.13 -12.04
CA ALA A 249 -6.29 1.49 -11.58
C ALA A 249 -7.80 1.85 -11.57
N ALA A 250 -8.56 1.41 -12.58
CA ALA A 250 -10.02 1.60 -12.62
C ALA A 250 -10.76 0.83 -11.50
N MET A 251 -10.15 -0.21 -10.95
CA MET A 251 -10.63 -0.93 -9.75
C MET A 251 -10.22 -0.25 -8.44
N GLY A 252 -9.48 0.86 -8.49
CA GLY A 252 -8.95 1.55 -7.31
C GLY A 252 -7.71 0.89 -6.70
N ILE A 253 -7.06 -0.02 -7.42
CA ILE A 253 -5.83 -0.69 -6.98
C ILE A 253 -4.63 0.23 -7.22
N ASN A 254 -3.76 0.35 -6.23
CA ASN A 254 -2.46 0.99 -6.41
C ASN A 254 -1.53 0.08 -7.22
N THR A 255 -1.06 0.55 -8.38
CA THR A 255 -0.24 -0.22 -9.33
C THR A 255 1.23 0.16 -9.29
N ARG A 256 1.75 0.66 -8.16
CA ARG A 256 3.18 0.98 -8.01
C ARG A 256 3.67 0.90 -6.56
N PHE A 257 4.96 0.64 -6.40
CA PHE A 257 5.67 0.81 -5.12
C PHE A 257 7.01 1.53 -5.36
N GLU A 258 7.61 2.06 -4.30
CA GLU A 258 8.89 2.78 -4.39
C GLU A 258 9.96 2.15 -3.50
N VAL A 259 11.20 2.08 -3.98
CA VAL A 259 12.38 1.65 -3.21
C VAL A 259 13.28 2.86 -2.97
N ARG A 260 13.67 3.08 -1.71
CA ARG A 260 14.57 4.17 -1.26
C ARG A 260 15.68 3.63 -0.37
N ASP A 261 16.81 4.31 -0.27
CA ASP A 261 17.95 3.88 0.55
C ASP A 261 18.22 4.88 1.68
N GLY A 262 17.17 5.31 2.40
CA GLY A 262 17.20 6.29 3.51
C GLY A 262 18.04 7.55 3.30
N VAL A 263 18.46 7.79 2.07
CA VAL A 263 18.72 9.05 1.45
C VAL A 263 17.36 9.41 0.85
N PRO A 264 16.51 10.18 1.55
CA PRO A 264 15.48 10.93 0.83
C PRO A 264 16.22 11.68 -0.26
N ALA A 265 15.62 11.90 -1.43
CA ALA A 265 16.19 12.85 -2.36
C ALA A 265 16.43 14.16 -1.57
N GLU A 266 17.67 14.44 -1.18
CA GLU A 266 18.08 15.76 -0.75
C GLU A 266 17.81 16.61 -1.98
N VAL A 267 16.77 17.41 -1.92
CA VAL A 267 16.69 18.59 -2.78
C VAL A 267 17.84 19.45 -2.31
N PRO A 268 18.93 19.59 -3.07
CA PRO A 268 20.03 20.43 -2.65
C PRO A 268 19.54 21.87 -2.83
N GLY A 269 19.09 22.49 -1.73
CA GLY A 269 18.87 23.92 -1.58
C GLY A 269 17.83 24.58 -2.50
N ASP A 270 16.86 25.25 -1.89
CA ASP A 270 16.14 26.42 -2.42
C ASP A 270 15.53 26.33 -3.85
N ALA A 271 15.39 25.15 -4.44
CA ALA A 271 14.84 24.98 -5.78
C ALA A 271 13.42 24.41 -5.73
N PRO A 272 12.40 25.12 -6.26
CA PRO A 272 11.03 24.63 -6.30
C PRO A 272 10.93 23.34 -7.11
N VAL A 273 10.12 22.39 -6.63
CA VAL A 273 9.79 21.16 -7.35
C VAL A 273 8.97 21.54 -8.58
N SER A 274 9.63 21.69 -9.74
CA SER A 274 8.97 22.00 -11.01
C SER A 274 8.79 20.73 -11.86
N GLY A 275 7.54 20.30 -12.02
CA GLY A 275 7.16 19.18 -12.89
C GLY A 275 5.75 18.66 -12.58
N PRO A 276 5.05 18.04 -13.56
CA PRO A 276 3.72 17.47 -13.33
C PRO A 276 3.80 16.34 -12.29
N VAL A 277 3.09 16.50 -11.17
CA VAL A 277 2.98 15.51 -10.09
C VAL A 277 2.11 14.34 -10.57
N PRO A 278 2.63 13.09 -10.67
CA PRO A 278 1.85 11.97 -11.20
C PRO A 278 1.19 11.15 -10.08
N GLY A 279 -0.15 11.19 -10.03
CA GLY A 279 -0.98 10.24 -9.28
C GLY A 279 -0.86 10.35 -7.75
N PRO A 280 -1.66 9.60 -6.96
CA PRO A 280 -1.72 9.78 -5.52
C PRO A 280 -0.37 9.48 -4.88
N THR A 281 0.20 10.49 -4.23
CA THR A 281 1.58 10.51 -3.71
C THR A 281 1.55 11.22 -2.36
N VAL A 282 2.24 10.67 -1.36
CA VAL A 282 2.58 11.44 -0.14
C VAL A 282 3.80 12.29 -0.47
N ILE A 283 3.64 13.60 -0.42
CA ILE A 283 4.70 14.58 -0.62
C ILE A 283 5.07 15.10 0.75
N GLN A 284 6.29 14.81 1.18
CA GLN A 284 6.81 15.25 2.48
C GLN A 284 7.81 16.38 2.24
N GLY A 285 7.48 17.58 2.69
CA GLY A 285 8.43 18.69 2.72
C GLY A 285 9.49 18.48 3.81
N GLY A 286 10.63 19.11 3.58
CA GLY A 286 11.82 18.99 4.39
C GLY A 286 11.83 19.98 5.55
N ALA A 287 13.00 20.58 5.77
CA ALA A 287 13.15 21.71 6.66
C ALA A 287 13.15 22.99 5.82
N GLY A 288 12.54 24.05 6.35
CA GLY A 288 12.47 25.33 5.66
C GLY A 288 11.09 25.55 5.07
N LEU A 289 11.03 26.29 3.96
CA LEU A 289 9.80 26.58 3.23
C LEU A 289 9.70 25.60 2.05
N ASP A 290 8.71 24.72 2.07
CA ASP A 290 8.49 23.74 1.02
C ASP A 290 7.29 24.12 0.14
N GLU A 291 7.45 24.00 -1.18
CA GLU A 291 6.42 24.30 -2.17
C GLU A 291 6.15 23.14 -3.13
N VAL A 292 4.86 22.86 -3.35
CA VAL A 292 4.38 21.92 -4.35
C VAL A 292 3.61 22.66 -5.44
N ALA A 293 4.04 22.51 -6.69
CA ALA A 293 3.41 23.17 -7.84
C ALA A 293 2.49 22.23 -8.64
N TYR A 294 1.29 22.72 -8.95
CA TYR A 294 0.33 22.14 -9.86
C TYR A 294 0.18 23.03 -11.10
N ALA A 295 0.27 22.43 -12.28
CA ALA A 295 0.26 23.18 -13.55
C ALA A 295 -1.13 23.74 -13.93
N GLU A 296 -2.21 23.21 -13.36
CA GLU A 296 -3.57 23.63 -13.63
C GLU A 296 -4.02 24.73 -12.64
N ALA A 297 -5.17 25.37 -12.88
CA ALA A 297 -5.70 26.41 -11.99
C ALA A 297 -6.27 25.81 -10.69
N SER A 298 -6.22 26.56 -9.60
CA SER A 298 -6.66 26.15 -8.27
C SER A 298 -8.12 25.67 -8.23
N THR A 299 -8.99 26.20 -9.11
CA THR A 299 -10.40 25.77 -9.24
C THR A 299 -10.57 24.32 -9.70
N GLY A 300 -9.53 23.71 -10.28
CA GLY A 300 -9.51 22.30 -10.67
C GLY A 300 -9.24 21.33 -9.52
N PHE A 301 -8.98 21.84 -8.31
CA PHE A 301 -8.56 21.06 -7.16
C PHE A 301 -9.43 21.32 -5.93
N THR A 302 -9.47 20.34 -5.04
CA THR A 302 -9.97 20.50 -3.67
C THR A 302 -8.82 20.28 -2.71
N LEU A 303 -8.62 21.24 -1.82
CA LEU A 303 -7.63 21.16 -0.75
C LEU A 303 -8.35 20.92 0.58
N ARG A 304 -7.98 19.88 1.30
CA ARG A 304 -8.62 19.51 2.57
C ARG A 304 -7.58 19.14 3.60
N LYS A 305 -7.63 19.74 4.79
CA LYS A 305 -6.82 19.30 5.93
C LYS A 305 -7.18 17.86 6.30
N SER A 306 -6.18 17.00 6.48
CA SER A 306 -6.36 15.57 6.78
C SER A 306 -5.19 15.08 7.65
N GLY A 307 -5.48 14.68 8.90
CA GLY A 307 -4.43 14.31 9.84
C GLY A 307 -3.44 15.45 10.10
N GLY A 308 -2.14 15.15 10.07
CA GLY A 308 -1.05 16.13 10.20
C GLY A 308 -0.63 16.83 8.89
N GLY A 309 -1.47 16.78 7.85
CA GLY A 309 -1.15 17.31 6.52
C GLY A 309 -2.39 17.77 5.74
N TYR A 310 -2.24 17.88 4.42
CA TYR A 310 -3.31 18.30 3.50
C TYR A 310 -3.49 17.30 2.37
N LEU A 311 -4.74 17.04 1.99
CA LEU A 311 -5.09 16.27 0.81
C LEU A 311 -5.45 17.23 -0.32
N VAL A 312 -4.71 17.20 -1.42
CA VAL A 312 -5.00 17.94 -2.66
C VAL A 312 -5.60 16.95 -3.66
N THR A 313 -6.87 17.10 -4.01
CA THR A 313 -7.56 16.21 -4.95
C THR A 313 -7.93 16.95 -6.22
N ASP A 314 -7.51 16.44 -7.38
CA ASP A 314 -7.90 17.00 -8.68
C ASP A 314 -9.37 16.68 -9.05
N GLY A 315 -9.89 17.35 -10.07
CA GLY A 315 -11.27 17.13 -10.56
C GLY A 315 -11.53 15.73 -11.14
N ARG A 316 -10.50 14.89 -11.27
CA ARG A 316 -10.57 13.48 -11.72
C ARG A 316 -10.60 12.50 -10.54
N GLY A 317 -10.47 12.99 -9.31
CA GLY A 317 -10.47 12.19 -8.07
C GLY A 317 -9.09 11.69 -7.64
N THR A 318 -8.01 12.19 -8.26
CA THR A 318 -6.63 11.86 -7.90
C THR A 318 -6.18 12.71 -6.73
N SER A 319 -5.74 12.11 -5.63
CA SER A 319 -5.38 12.83 -4.40
C SER A 319 -3.90 12.72 -4.00
N ASN A 320 -3.23 13.84 -3.78
CA ASN A 320 -1.91 13.93 -3.16
C ASN A 320 -2.02 14.29 -1.68
N THR A 321 -1.25 13.63 -0.82
CA THR A 321 -1.16 13.96 0.61
C THR A 321 0.11 14.78 0.83
N LEU A 322 -0.01 16.02 1.24
CA LEU A 322 1.08 16.91 1.58
C LEU A 322 1.34 16.85 3.09
N VAL A 323 2.57 16.59 3.49
CA VAL A 323 3.03 16.53 4.88
C VAL A 323 4.21 17.49 5.02
N ASN A 324 4.23 18.36 6.03
CA ASN A 324 5.28 19.38 6.19
C ASN A 324 5.52 20.23 4.92
N VAL A 325 4.46 20.59 4.20
CA VAL A 325 4.56 21.47 3.02
C VAL A 325 3.87 22.78 3.37
N GLU A 326 4.53 23.90 3.12
CA GLU A 326 4.04 25.23 3.47
C GLU A 326 3.30 25.90 2.32
N ARG A 327 3.55 25.52 1.06
CA ARG A 327 2.99 26.19 -0.12
C ARG A 327 2.46 25.21 -1.17
N VAL A 328 1.30 25.54 -1.74
CA VAL A 328 0.74 24.87 -2.91
C VAL A 328 0.53 25.88 -4.02
N ALA A 329 1.40 25.87 -5.01
CA ALA A 329 1.34 26.77 -6.15
C ALA A 329 0.44 26.21 -7.24
N PHE A 330 -0.51 27.01 -7.72
CA PHE A 330 -1.31 26.75 -8.92
C PHE A 330 -0.98 27.78 -9.99
N SER A 331 -1.45 27.57 -11.22
CA SER A 331 -1.22 28.52 -12.33
C SER A 331 -1.86 29.91 -12.14
N ASP A 332 -2.82 30.04 -11.24
CA ASP A 332 -3.60 31.26 -10.96
C ASP A 332 -3.31 31.91 -9.60
N GLN A 333 -2.93 31.12 -8.59
CA GLN A 333 -2.63 31.60 -7.23
C GLN A 333 -1.83 30.57 -6.43
N THR A 334 -1.33 30.96 -5.26
CA THR A 334 -0.71 30.04 -4.30
C THR A 334 -1.54 29.94 -3.02
N ILE A 335 -1.61 28.74 -2.46
CA ILE A 335 -2.25 28.48 -1.16
C ILE A 335 -1.17 28.18 -0.14
N ALA A 336 -1.07 29.01 0.90
CA ALA A 336 -0.19 28.75 2.04
C ALA A 336 -0.88 27.84 3.07
N LEU A 337 -0.14 26.87 3.60
CA LEU A 337 -0.62 25.80 4.48
C LEU A 337 -0.20 25.97 5.95
N ASP A 338 0.71 26.92 6.22
CA ASP A 338 1.26 27.33 7.51
C ASP A 338 0.38 28.38 8.20
N ALA A 339 -0.87 28.03 8.51
CA ALA A 339 -1.80 28.89 9.25
C ALA A 339 -1.26 29.30 10.64
N ASP A 340 -0.33 28.52 11.20
CA ASP A 340 0.37 28.83 12.46
C ASP A 340 1.74 29.50 12.23
N GLY A 341 2.21 29.56 10.98
CA GLY A 341 3.49 30.15 10.56
C GLY A 341 3.36 31.57 10.01
N ASN A 342 4.30 31.94 9.13
CA ASN A 342 4.43 33.29 8.59
C ASN A 342 3.18 33.73 7.80
N ALA A 343 2.57 32.84 7.02
CA ALA A 343 1.36 33.20 6.27
C ALA A 343 0.16 33.49 7.18
N GLY A 344 -0.01 32.66 8.22
CA GLY A 344 -1.01 32.91 9.25
C GLY A 344 -0.80 34.22 9.99
N GLN A 345 0.44 34.51 10.39
CA GLN A 345 0.80 35.76 11.04
C GLN A 345 0.56 36.99 10.14
N ALA A 346 0.93 36.90 8.86
CA ALA A 346 0.67 37.96 7.88
C ALA A 346 -0.84 38.24 7.76
N TYR A 347 -1.64 37.17 7.61
CA TYR A 347 -3.09 37.29 7.46
C TYR A 347 -3.73 37.92 8.71
N ARG A 348 -3.42 37.40 9.90
CA ARG A 348 -3.96 37.91 11.17
C ARG A 348 -3.56 39.35 11.42
N LEU A 349 -2.30 39.72 11.16
CA LEU A 349 -1.83 41.08 11.38
C LEU A 349 -2.49 42.07 10.41
N TYR A 350 -2.68 41.67 9.16
CA TYR A 350 -3.32 42.47 8.13
C TYR A 350 -4.80 42.70 8.46
N GLN A 351 -5.51 41.65 8.88
CA GLN A 351 -6.89 41.76 9.36
C GLN A 351 -6.98 42.62 10.63
N ALA A 352 -6.10 42.41 11.60
CA ALA A 352 -6.07 43.19 12.84
C ALA A 352 -5.76 44.68 12.59
N ALA A 353 -4.93 44.98 11.59
CA ALA A 353 -4.55 46.36 11.28
C ALA A 353 -5.62 47.12 10.48
N PHE A 354 -6.45 46.43 9.70
CA PHE A 354 -7.33 47.08 8.72
C PHE A 354 -8.80 46.68 8.80
N ASP A 355 -9.17 45.78 9.72
CA ASP A 355 -10.53 45.26 9.92
C ASP A 355 -11.17 44.76 8.61
N ARG A 356 -10.38 44.05 7.80
CA ARG A 356 -10.82 43.48 6.53
C ARG A 356 -9.97 42.28 6.15
N GLN A 357 -10.52 41.46 5.25
CA GLN A 357 -9.73 40.43 4.58
C GLN A 357 -8.58 41.08 3.79
N PRO A 358 -7.37 40.51 3.83
CA PRO A 358 -6.24 40.98 3.03
C PRO A 358 -6.54 40.83 1.54
N ASP A 359 -6.05 41.77 0.72
CA ASP A 359 -6.01 41.57 -0.71
C ASP A 359 -4.88 40.58 -1.07
N LEU A 360 -5.11 39.72 -2.08
CA LEU A 360 -4.20 38.62 -2.40
C LEU A 360 -2.76 39.08 -2.76
N PRO A 361 -2.54 40.16 -3.55
CA PRO A 361 -1.18 40.62 -3.87
C PRO A 361 -0.48 41.27 -2.67
N GLY A 362 -1.19 42.08 -1.88
CA GLY A 362 -0.66 42.69 -0.67
C GLY A 362 -0.29 41.64 0.36
N LEU A 363 -1.11 40.59 0.53
CA LEU A 363 -0.79 39.48 1.40
C LEU A 363 0.47 38.74 0.94
N GLY A 364 0.60 38.45 -0.35
CA GLY A 364 1.79 37.82 -0.90
C GLY A 364 3.08 38.62 -0.70
N TYR A 365 3.00 39.96 -0.79
CA TYR A 365 4.11 40.84 -0.47
C TYR A 365 4.58 40.67 0.98
N TRP A 366 3.67 40.60 1.95
CA TRP A 366 4.06 40.47 3.36
C TRP A 366 4.54 39.06 3.71
N ILE A 367 3.92 38.03 3.13
CA ILE A 367 4.37 36.65 3.26
C ILE A 367 5.83 36.53 2.79
N SER A 368 6.16 37.05 1.59
CA SER A 368 7.53 36.94 1.06
C SER A 368 8.58 37.64 1.95
N HIS A 369 8.24 38.75 2.58
CA HIS A 369 9.16 39.45 3.49
C HIS A 369 9.34 38.70 4.81
N LEU A 370 8.26 38.14 5.37
CA LEU A 370 8.33 37.33 6.59
C LEU A 370 9.11 36.03 6.35
N ASP A 371 8.88 35.37 5.21
CA ASP A 371 9.63 34.18 4.78
C ASP A 371 11.12 34.48 4.58
N ALA A 372 11.46 35.71 4.15
CA ALA A 372 12.83 36.20 4.08
C ALA A 372 13.42 36.64 5.44
N GLY A 373 12.68 36.46 6.54
CA GLY A 373 13.15 36.72 7.91
C GLY A 373 12.88 38.13 8.45
N LEU A 374 12.03 38.93 7.79
CA LEU A 374 11.55 40.19 8.37
C LEU A 374 10.76 39.89 9.65
N ALA A 375 10.95 40.67 10.72
CA ALA A 375 10.20 40.45 11.94
C ALA A 375 8.75 40.96 11.78
N LEU A 376 7.78 40.23 12.34
CA LEU A 376 6.36 40.60 12.31
C LEU A 376 6.09 42.02 12.85
N ARG A 377 6.88 42.47 13.83
CA ARG A 377 6.81 43.85 14.37
C ARG A 377 7.16 44.93 13.33
N ASP A 378 8.02 44.62 12.37
CA ASP A 378 8.45 45.56 11.33
C ASP A 378 7.40 45.65 10.22
N VAL A 379 6.66 44.55 9.97
CA VAL A 379 5.42 44.57 9.19
C VAL A 379 4.36 45.42 9.89
N ALA A 380 4.16 45.23 11.20
CA ALA A 380 3.23 46.04 11.99
C ALA A 380 3.60 47.54 11.96
N ALA A 381 4.88 47.87 12.02
CA ALA A 381 5.37 49.24 11.86
C ALA A 381 4.99 49.84 10.50
N SER A 382 5.09 49.04 9.44
CA SER A 382 4.70 49.45 8.08
C SER A 382 3.19 49.69 7.97
N PHE A 383 2.36 48.86 8.62
CA PHE A 383 0.91 49.07 8.69
C PHE A 383 0.54 50.31 9.48
N LEU A 384 1.09 50.50 10.68
CA LEU A 384 0.86 51.71 11.49
C LEU A 384 1.25 53.00 10.75
N GLY A 385 2.32 52.95 9.94
CA GLY A 385 2.78 54.06 9.12
C GLY A 385 1.97 54.31 7.84
N SER A 386 1.01 53.43 7.51
CA SER A 386 0.24 53.53 6.28
C SER A 386 -0.86 54.59 6.34
N GLN A 387 -1.23 55.14 5.18
CA GLN A 387 -2.39 56.02 5.07
C GLN A 387 -3.69 55.32 5.43
N GLU A 388 -3.79 54.01 5.17
CA GLU A 388 -4.98 53.22 5.47
C GLU A 388 -5.20 53.11 6.98
N PHE A 389 -4.16 52.77 7.75
CA PHE A 389 -4.23 52.72 9.20
C PHE A 389 -4.58 54.10 9.79
N THR A 390 -3.97 55.16 9.25
CA THR A 390 -4.27 56.54 9.67
C THR A 390 -5.73 56.94 9.39
N ARG A 391 -6.37 56.39 8.34
CA ARG A 391 -7.79 56.65 8.05
C ARG A 391 -8.72 55.90 9.00
N LEU A 392 -8.38 54.66 9.36
CA LEU A 392 -9.18 53.82 10.24
C LEU A 392 -9.05 54.24 11.72
N TYR A 393 -7.81 54.43 12.19
CA TYR A 393 -7.50 54.72 13.59
C TYR A 393 -7.18 56.20 13.83
N GLY A 394 -7.21 57.08 12.83
CA GLY A 394 -6.87 58.49 13.01
C GLY A 394 -5.38 58.77 13.28
N ALA A 395 -4.95 60.01 13.02
CA ALA A 395 -3.59 60.45 13.29
C ALA A 395 -3.40 60.78 14.78
N ALA A 396 -2.27 60.34 15.38
CA ALA A 396 -1.80 60.75 16.70
C ALA A 396 -2.82 60.61 17.85
N GLN A 397 -3.61 59.53 17.86
CA GLN A 397 -4.58 59.27 18.93
C GLN A 397 -3.94 59.10 20.32
N PRO A 398 -4.61 59.49 21.41
CA PRO A 398 -4.22 59.13 22.77
C PRO A 398 -4.18 57.61 23.00
N ASN A 399 -3.35 57.13 23.93
CA ASN A 399 -3.18 55.70 24.20
C ASN A 399 -4.50 54.98 24.53
N GLN A 400 -5.36 55.58 25.34
CA GLN A 400 -6.67 55.00 25.69
C GLN A 400 -7.57 54.81 24.47
N GLN A 401 -7.60 55.77 23.55
CA GLN A 401 -8.41 55.65 22.34
C GLN A 401 -7.83 54.58 21.41
N PHE A 402 -6.50 54.58 21.20
CA PHE A 402 -5.82 53.57 20.39
C PHE A 402 -6.11 52.14 20.87
N VAL A 403 -6.01 51.89 22.18
CA VAL A 403 -6.33 50.57 22.75
C VAL A 403 -7.80 50.23 22.54
N THR A 404 -8.71 51.19 22.76
CA THR A 404 -10.16 50.96 22.58
C THR A 404 -10.50 50.56 21.14
N GLU A 405 -9.90 51.23 20.15
CA GLU A 405 -10.08 50.88 18.73
C GLU A 405 -9.51 49.51 18.39
N LEU A 406 -8.39 49.08 19.00
CA LEU A 406 -7.89 47.71 18.80
C LEU A 406 -8.87 46.65 19.34
N TYR A 407 -9.51 46.88 20.47
CA TYR A 407 -10.56 45.96 20.96
C TYR A 407 -11.76 45.88 20.01
N HIS A 408 -12.16 46.99 19.39
CA HIS A 408 -13.28 47.00 18.46
C HIS A 408 -12.93 46.36 17.11
N ASN A 409 -11.79 46.73 16.54
CA ASN A 409 -11.44 46.36 15.17
C ASN A 409 -10.78 44.98 15.10
N VAL A 410 -10.09 44.54 16.17
CA VAL A 410 -9.42 43.22 16.19
C VAL A 410 -10.26 42.16 16.91
N LEU A 411 -10.88 42.52 18.04
CA LEU A 411 -11.59 41.54 18.89
C LEU A 411 -13.11 41.65 18.79
N HIS A 412 -13.63 42.64 18.04
CA HIS A 412 -15.06 42.88 17.84
C HIS A 412 -15.87 42.99 19.13
N ARG A 413 -15.28 43.60 20.16
CA ARG A 413 -15.93 43.81 21.46
C ARG A 413 -15.46 45.09 22.13
N ASN A 414 -16.17 45.47 23.20
CA ASN A 414 -15.70 46.55 24.06
C ASN A 414 -14.58 46.04 24.99
N PRO A 415 -13.58 46.87 25.29
CA PRO A 415 -12.60 46.52 26.32
C PRO A 415 -13.26 46.42 27.69
N GLU A 416 -12.85 45.43 28.48
CA GLU A 416 -13.06 45.49 29.92
C GLU A 416 -12.14 46.54 30.54
N GLN A 417 -12.62 47.24 31.56
CA GLN A 417 -11.86 48.34 32.19
C GLN A 417 -10.46 47.89 32.65
N ALA A 418 -10.35 46.70 33.26
CA ALA A 418 -9.05 46.19 33.73
C ALA A 418 -8.07 45.91 32.58
N GLY A 419 -8.56 45.42 31.43
CA GLY A 419 -7.74 45.17 30.25
C GLY A 419 -7.30 46.48 29.59
N LEU A 420 -8.22 47.44 29.46
CA LEU A 420 -7.92 48.79 28.98
C LEU A 420 -6.82 49.45 29.83
N ASP A 421 -7.01 49.47 31.15
CA ASP A 421 -6.07 50.09 32.09
C ASP A 421 -4.68 49.44 32.04
N PHE A 422 -4.62 48.13 31.82
CA PHE A 422 -3.37 47.39 31.68
C PHE A 422 -2.60 47.85 30.44
N TRP A 423 -3.24 47.83 29.26
CA TRP A 423 -2.58 48.19 28.00
C TRP A 423 -2.23 49.67 27.92
N VAL A 424 -3.10 50.56 28.42
CA VAL A 424 -2.82 52.00 28.48
C VAL A 424 -1.61 52.26 29.35
N ARG A 425 -1.52 51.64 30.54
CA ARG A 425 -0.34 51.76 31.41
C ARG A 425 0.92 51.22 30.76
N ALA A 426 0.84 50.14 29.99
CA ALA A 426 1.99 49.61 29.25
C ALA A 426 2.50 50.63 28.22
N LEU A 427 1.60 51.24 27.43
CA LEU A 427 1.96 52.27 26.46
C LEU A 427 2.49 53.55 27.13
N ASP A 428 1.89 53.99 28.24
CA ASP A 428 2.36 55.14 29.01
C ASP A 428 3.76 54.92 29.60
N ASN A 429 4.11 53.66 29.89
CA ASN A 429 5.43 53.25 30.36
C ASN A 429 6.43 52.93 29.23
N GLY A 430 6.09 53.25 27.97
CA GLY A 430 7.02 53.16 26.83
C GLY A 430 6.93 51.87 26.01
N ALA A 431 5.90 51.03 26.20
CA ALA A 431 5.64 49.94 25.27
C ALA A 431 5.34 50.48 23.86
N MET A 432 5.78 49.76 22.83
CA MET A 432 5.57 50.17 21.45
C MET A 432 4.17 49.79 20.97
N ARG A 433 3.48 50.70 20.27
CA ARG A 433 2.18 50.40 19.64
C ARG A 433 2.26 49.31 18.58
N THR A 434 3.41 49.17 17.93
CA THR A 434 3.67 48.08 16.97
C THR A 434 3.65 46.72 17.66
N GLN A 435 4.28 46.62 18.83
CA GLN A 435 4.22 45.40 19.65
C GLN A 435 2.79 45.15 20.12
N LEU A 436 2.07 46.17 20.56
CA LEU A 436 0.68 46.02 21.00
C LEU A 436 -0.22 45.49 19.88
N LEU A 437 -0.07 45.98 18.64
CA LEU A 437 -0.84 45.45 17.51
C LEU A 437 -0.50 43.97 17.25
N VAL A 438 0.78 43.58 17.32
CA VAL A 438 1.19 42.17 17.21
C VAL A 438 0.58 41.34 18.33
N ASP A 439 0.58 41.84 19.58
CA ASP A 439 0.03 41.12 20.74
C ASP A 439 -1.49 40.91 20.60
N PHE A 440 -2.22 41.87 20.01
CA PHE A 440 -3.64 41.71 19.68
C PHE A 440 -3.87 40.74 18.53
N SER A 441 -3.09 40.85 17.45
CA SER A 441 -3.13 39.96 16.28
C SER A 441 -2.91 38.49 16.67
N GLU A 442 -1.92 38.23 17.52
CA GLU A 442 -1.52 36.88 17.94
C GLU A 442 -2.16 36.46 19.27
N SER A 443 -3.13 37.23 19.76
CA SER A 443 -3.91 36.82 20.93
C SER A 443 -4.73 35.57 20.62
N ALA A 444 -4.87 34.68 21.61
CA ALA A 444 -5.67 33.46 21.46
C ALA A 444 -7.12 33.76 21.04
N GLU A 445 -7.65 34.92 21.44
CA GLU A 445 -8.98 35.38 21.04
C GLU A 445 -9.04 35.72 19.54
N ASN A 446 -8.11 36.53 19.03
CA ASN A 446 -8.08 36.86 17.60
C ASN A 446 -7.79 35.61 16.75
N MET A 447 -6.83 34.78 17.14
CA MET A 447 -6.55 33.52 16.43
C MET A 447 -7.81 32.65 16.32
N ALA A 448 -8.63 32.57 17.37
CA ALA A 448 -9.89 31.83 17.35
C ALA A 448 -10.97 32.49 16.45
N GLN A 449 -10.99 33.82 16.33
CA GLN A 449 -11.89 34.52 15.41
C GLN A 449 -11.50 34.31 13.94
N VAL A 450 -10.19 34.20 13.67
CA VAL A 450 -9.66 34.11 12.30
C VAL A 450 -9.55 32.68 11.79
N ILE A 451 -9.34 31.68 12.66
CA ILE A 451 -9.00 30.31 12.26
C ILE A 451 -9.97 29.71 11.22
N GLY A 452 -11.27 29.95 11.35
CA GLY A 452 -12.27 29.45 10.40
C GLY A 452 -12.11 30.00 8.96
N SER A 453 -11.40 31.12 8.78
CA SER A 453 -11.11 31.70 7.47
C SER A 453 -9.82 31.17 6.84
N ILE A 454 -8.93 30.54 7.63
CA ILE A 454 -7.58 30.16 7.19
C ILE A 454 -7.24 28.67 7.44
N GLU A 455 -8.10 27.92 8.11
CA GLU A 455 -7.86 26.51 8.47
C GLU A 455 -7.65 25.58 7.26
N HIS A 456 -8.22 25.94 6.11
CA HIS A 456 -8.11 25.17 4.86
C HIS A 456 -7.03 25.71 3.91
N GLY A 457 -6.19 26.63 4.39
CA GLY A 457 -5.15 27.28 3.61
C GLY A 457 -5.48 28.74 3.28
N ILE A 458 -4.44 29.50 2.98
CA ILE A 458 -4.49 30.95 2.78
C ILE A 458 -4.12 31.26 1.33
N ALA A 459 -5.08 31.70 0.53
CA ALA A 459 -4.83 32.10 -0.85
C ALA A 459 -4.08 33.43 -0.91
N TYR A 460 -3.09 33.53 -1.80
CA TYR A 460 -2.37 34.77 -2.10
C TYR A 460 -1.77 34.74 -3.52
N ILE A 461 -1.34 35.90 -4.01
CA ILE A 461 -0.56 36.01 -5.26
C ILE A 461 0.92 36.21 -4.88
N PRO A 462 1.84 35.31 -5.28
CA PRO A 462 3.28 35.49 -5.01
C PRO A 462 3.80 36.84 -5.51
N TYR A 463 4.71 37.43 -4.74
CA TYR A 463 5.29 38.75 -5.04
C TYR A 463 6.66 38.65 -5.72
#